data_AF-A0A3M1GSQ9-F1
#
_entry.id   AF-A0A3M1GSQ9-F1
#
_cell.length_a   1.000
_cell.length_b   1.000
_cell.length_c   1.000
_cell.angle_alpha   90.00
_cell.angle_beta   90.00
_cell.angle_gamma   90.00
#
_symmetry.space_group_name_H-M   'P 1'
#
loop_
_entity.id
_entity.type
_entity.pdbx_description
1 polymer ?
#
loop_
_entity_poly.entity_id
_entity_poly.type
_entity_poly.pdbx_seq_one_letter_code
_entity_poly.pdbx_strand_id
1 'polypeptide(L)'
;MDKLKLVEQDYLKDEVPVFHIGDTVGVKVRIREGEKERIQVFTGTVIARSGSGINEYFTVRRIVAGEGVERRFPLHSPSIAGIEVKRRGKVRRAKLYYLRDRVGKATKVKELIEAREEGSTRKRRKRGATARLNRLKGESTKKAASKSEARKERKKRKKKAAKNKKKQEVATAQG
;
A
#
# COMPACT_ATOMS: atom_id res chain seq x y z
N MET A 1 8.84 -0.46 34.61
CA MET A 1 7.76 0.30 33.95
C MET A 1 8.06 1.77 34.08
N ASP A 2 8.05 2.51 32.98
CA ASP A 2 8.27 3.94 32.96
C ASP A 2 6.98 4.65 33.39
N LYS A 3 6.91 5.14 34.63
CA LYS A 3 5.67 5.65 35.27
C LYS A 3 5.08 6.84 34.50
N LEU A 4 5.92 7.61 33.81
CA LEU A 4 5.50 8.74 32.99
C LEU A 4 4.59 8.32 31.84
N LYS A 5 4.86 7.17 31.21
CA LYS A 5 4.06 6.68 30.09
C LYS A 5 2.62 6.34 30.47
N LEU A 6 2.37 5.96 31.72
CA LEU A 6 1.02 5.67 32.20
C LEU A 6 0.18 6.95 32.27
N VAL A 7 0.79 8.07 32.70
CA VAL A 7 0.11 9.37 32.76
C VAL A 7 -0.06 9.96 31.37
N GLU A 8 0.94 9.80 30.48
CA GLU A 8 0.87 10.34 29.13
C GLU A 8 -0.28 9.75 28.30
N GLN A 9 -0.62 8.46 28.52
CA GLN A 9 -1.67 7.75 27.77
C GLN A 9 -3.02 8.46 27.80
N ASP A 10 -3.42 9.02 28.95
CA ASP A 10 -4.70 9.71 29.11
C ASP A 10 -4.81 11.01 28.29
N TYR A 11 -3.67 11.57 27.86
CA TYR A 11 -3.60 12.82 27.10
C TYR A 11 -3.23 12.61 25.62
N LEU A 12 -2.99 11.37 25.19
CA LEU A 12 -2.79 11.07 23.78
C LEU A 12 -4.14 11.05 23.06
N LYS A 13 -4.19 11.68 21.89
CA LYS A 13 -5.33 11.54 20.98
C LYS A 13 -5.34 10.13 20.39
N ASP A 14 -6.49 9.46 20.46
CA ASP A 14 -6.70 8.15 19.83
C ASP A 14 -6.54 8.20 18.31
N GLU A 15 -7.11 9.24 17.69
CA GLU A 15 -7.09 9.43 16.24
C GLU A 15 -6.15 10.56 15.85
N VAL A 16 -5.02 10.19 15.26
CA VAL A 16 -4.07 11.14 14.67
C VAL A 16 -4.07 10.99 13.14
N PRO A 17 -4.36 12.07 12.39
CA PRO A 17 -4.30 12.03 10.93
C PRO A 17 -2.90 11.64 10.41
N VAL A 18 -2.87 10.76 9.41
CA VAL A 18 -1.61 10.27 8.82
C VAL A 18 -1.09 11.24 7.76
N PHE A 19 -0.08 12.04 8.13
CA PHE A 19 0.65 12.94 7.25
C PHE A 19 2.17 12.79 7.39
N HIS A 20 2.87 13.16 6.32
CA HIS A 20 4.31 12.99 6.21
C HIS A 20 5.03 14.33 6.01
N ILE A 21 6.34 14.34 6.26
CA ILE A 21 7.19 15.46 5.90
C ILE A 21 7.13 15.67 4.38
N GLY A 22 6.97 16.93 3.96
CA GLY A 22 6.77 17.31 2.56
C GLY A 22 5.31 17.50 2.17
N ASP A 23 4.36 16.94 2.93
CA ASP A 23 2.94 17.13 2.66
C ASP A 23 2.52 18.58 2.92
N THR A 24 1.58 19.08 2.12
CA THR A 24 0.88 20.32 2.38
C THR A 24 -0.36 20.01 3.21
N VAL A 25 -0.41 20.57 4.42
CA VAL A 25 -1.49 20.34 5.39
C VAL A 25 -2.21 21.66 5.72
N GLY A 26 -3.51 21.56 5.98
CA GLY A 26 -4.30 22.59 6.64
C GLY A 26 -4.52 22.22 8.10
N VAL A 27 -3.91 22.95 9.03
CA VAL A 27 -4.10 22.75 10.47
C VAL A 27 -5.22 23.67 10.94
N LYS A 28 -6.32 23.12 11.44
CA LYS A 28 -7.45 23.85 12.03
C LYS A 28 -7.13 24.11 13.50
N VAL A 29 -6.87 25.36 13.85
CA VAL A 29 -6.46 25.79 15.19
C VAL A 29 -7.61 26.58 15.84
N ARG A 30 -7.99 26.20 17.05
CA ARG A 30 -8.90 26.98 17.90
C ARG A 30 -8.14 28.16 18.47
N ILE A 31 -8.66 29.36 18.24
CA ILE A 31 -8.14 30.62 18.78
C ILE A 31 -9.24 31.23 19.64
N ARG A 32 -8.90 31.50 20.89
CA ARG A 32 -9.79 32.16 21.84
C ARG A 32 -9.38 33.62 21.99
N GLU A 33 -10.31 34.52 21.70
CA GLU A 33 -10.14 35.97 21.78
C GLU A 33 -11.15 36.48 22.82
N GLY A 34 -10.72 36.54 24.08
CA GLY A 34 -11.61 36.79 25.21
C GLY A 34 -12.61 35.64 25.40
N GLU A 35 -13.90 35.95 25.22
CA GLU A 35 -15.00 35.00 25.37
C GLU A 35 -15.37 34.28 24.06
N LYS A 36 -14.89 34.77 22.90
CA LYS A 36 -15.23 34.19 21.61
C LYS A 36 -14.16 33.20 21.16
N GLU A 37 -14.61 32.08 20.58
CA GLU A 37 -13.74 31.11 19.92
C GLU A 37 -13.95 31.09 18.42
N ARG A 38 -12.85 31.02 17.67
CA ARG A 38 -12.86 30.84 16.20
C ARG A 38 -11.86 29.78 15.76
N ILE A 39 -12.15 29.16 14.63
CA ILE A 39 -11.23 28.20 13.99
C ILE A 39 -10.45 28.93 12.90
N GLN A 40 -9.14 29.04 13.06
CA GLN A 40 -8.24 29.55 12.03
C GLN A 40 -7.50 28.39 11.36
N VAL A 41 -7.43 28.41 10.03
CA VAL A 41 -6.71 27.39 9.27
C VAL A 41 -5.32 27.87 8.90
N PHE A 42 -4.29 27.20 9.42
CA PHE A 42 -2.91 27.39 9.00
C PHE A 42 -2.53 26.38 7.92
N THR A 43 -2.48 26.83 6.66
CA THR A 43 -2.12 25.98 5.52
C THR A 43 -0.66 26.16 5.14
N GLY A 44 0.10 25.08 5.04
CA GLY A 44 1.50 25.11 4.61
C GLY A 44 2.12 23.72 4.47
N THR A 45 3.42 23.68 4.17
CA THR A 45 4.18 22.44 4.00
C THR A 45 4.75 21.97 5.33
N VAL A 46 4.57 20.70 5.68
CA VAL A 46 5.21 20.08 6.84
C VAL A 46 6.70 19.92 6.55
N ILE A 47 7.55 20.63 7.30
CA ILE A 47 9.00 20.63 7.07
C ILE A 47 9.76 19.77 8.06
N ALA A 48 9.18 19.48 9.22
CA ALA A 48 9.79 18.65 10.25
C ALA A 48 8.71 18.04 11.16
N ARG A 49 9.02 16.87 11.72
CA ARG A 49 8.29 16.21 12.79
C ARG A 49 9.31 15.62 13.76
N SER A 50 9.10 15.77 15.06
CA SER A 50 10.08 15.39 16.09
C SER A 50 9.41 15.26 17.45
N GLY A 51 10.09 14.61 18.38
CA GLY A 51 9.55 14.30 19.71
C GLY A 51 8.89 12.92 19.73
N SER A 52 8.34 12.57 20.89
CA SER A 52 7.69 11.28 21.14
C SER A 52 6.59 11.45 22.19
N GLY A 53 5.58 10.58 22.15
CA GLY A 53 4.47 10.61 23.09
C GLY A 53 3.77 11.97 23.06
N ILE A 54 3.44 12.50 24.24
CA ILE A 54 2.73 13.79 24.37
C ILE A 54 3.53 14.97 23.82
N ASN A 55 4.87 14.86 23.82
CA ASN A 55 5.79 15.90 23.36
C ASN A 55 6.06 15.85 21.85
N GLU A 56 5.37 14.99 21.11
CA GLU A 56 5.48 14.93 19.66
C GLU A 56 4.91 16.20 19.01
N TYR A 57 5.67 16.78 18.08
CA TYR A 57 5.27 17.97 17.35
C TYR A 57 5.66 17.92 15.87
N PHE A 58 5.00 18.74 15.08
CA PHE A 58 5.34 18.97 13.67
C PHE A 58 5.42 20.46 13.38
N THR A 59 6.19 20.83 12.36
CA THR A 59 6.41 22.23 11.95
C THR A 59 5.89 22.43 10.54
N VAL A 60 5.01 23.42 10.39
CA VAL A 60 4.42 23.80 9.11
C VAL A 60 4.99 25.15 8.69
N ARG A 61 5.48 25.23 7.46
CA ARG A 61 6.02 26.44 6.84
C ARG A 61 5.10 26.91 5.71
N ARG A 62 4.83 28.22 5.66
CA ARG A 62 4.18 28.87 4.53
C ARG A 62 4.82 30.24 4.27
N ILE A 63 4.64 30.77 3.07
CA ILE A 63 5.01 32.15 2.75
C ILE A 63 3.73 32.97 2.79
N VAL A 64 3.72 34.05 3.56
CA VAL A 64 2.61 35.02 3.64
C VAL A 64 3.19 36.39 3.36
N ALA A 65 2.62 37.12 2.41
CA ALA A 65 3.09 38.47 2.06
C ALA A 65 4.61 38.58 1.81
N GLY A 66 5.22 37.54 1.22
CA GLY A 66 6.66 37.49 0.95
C GLY A 66 7.52 36.98 2.12
N GLU A 67 6.97 36.88 3.33
CA GLU A 67 7.70 36.44 4.52
C GLU A 67 7.44 34.97 4.83
N GLY A 68 8.51 34.26 5.22
CA GLY A 68 8.45 32.86 5.60
C GLY A 68 7.95 32.68 7.02
N VAL A 69 6.70 32.26 7.20
CA VAL A 69 6.09 31.99 8.50
C VAL A 69 6.16 30.50 8.81
N GLU A 70 6.76 30.17 9.96
CA GLU A 70 6.80 28.81 10.50
C GLU A 70 6.02 28.73 11.80
N ARG A 71 5.22 27.67 11.95
CA ARG A 71 4.53 27.39 13.20
C ARG A 71 4.71 25.93 13.60
N ARG A 72 5.06 25.72 14.86
CA ARG A 72 5.17 24.40 15.50
C ARG A 72 3.85 24.06 16.16
N PHE A 73 3.39 22.83 15.97
CA PHE A 73 2.14 22.31 16.49
C PHE A 73 2.41 21.02 17.27
N PRO A 74 2.09 20.97 18.58
CA PRO A 74 2.08 19.72 19.33
C PRO A 74 0.95 18.84 18.81
N LEU A 75 1.26 17.60 18.44
CA LEU A 75 0.36 16.70 17.72
C LEU A 75 -0.93 16.43 18.49
N HIS A 76 -0.81 16.26 19.81
CA HIS A 76 -1.91 15.93 20.72
C HIS A 76 -2.55 17.15 21.37
N SER A 77 -2.17 18.38 20.99
CA SER A 77 -2.73 19.59 21.61
C SER A 77 -4.26 19.70 21.41
N PRO A 78 -5.04 20.05 22.45
CA PRO A 78 -6.49 20.28 22.34
C PRO A 78 -6.83 21.51 21.51
N SER A 79 -5.89 22.45 21.34
CA SER A 79 -6.06 23.62 20.48
C SER A 79 -6.13 23.26 18.99
N ILE A 80 -5.73 22.05 18.59
CA ILE A 80 -5.85 21.57 17.21
C ILE A 80 -7.18 20.85 17.06
N ALA A 81 -8.12 21.49 16.35
CA ALA A 81 -9.41 20.93 16.01
C ALA A 81 -9.32 19.84 14.93
N GLY A 82 -8.32 19.90 14.06
CA GLY A 82 -8.10 18.88 13.03
C GLY A 82 -6.94 19.20 12.10
N ILE A 83 -6.45 18.18 11.40
CA ILE A 83 -5.36 18.29 10.42
C ILE A 83 -5.84 17.63 9.12
N GLU A 84 -5.83 18.39 8.03
CA GLU A 84 -6.27 17.93 6.72
C GLU A 84 -5.10 17.93 5.73
N VAL A 85 -4.86 16.80 5.07
CA VAL A 85 -3.83 16.70 4.03
C VAL A 85 -4.41 17.22 2.73
N LYS A 86 -3.91 18.35 2.24
CA LYS A 86 -4.35 18.96 0.99
C LYS A 86 -3.59 18.43 -0.22
N ARG A 87 -2.30 18.13 -0.05
CA ARG A 87 -1.43 17.64 -1.13
C ARG A 87 -0.31 16.79 -0.56
N ARG A 88 -0.07 15.62 -1.16
CA ARG A 88 1.07 14.76 -0.78
C ARG A 88 2.36 15.24 -1.44
N GLY A 89 3.42 15.35 -0.65
CA GLY A 89 4.73 15.81 -1.12
C GLY A 89 5.71 14.67 -1.34
N LYS A 90 6.42 14.70 -2.46
CA LYS A 90 7.54 13.79 -2.73
C LYS A 90 8.85 14.42 -2.27
N VAL A 91 9.39 13.92 -1.16
CA VAL A 91 10.67 14.35 -0.60
C VAL A 91 11.55 13.16 -0.24
N ARG A 92 12.84 13.40 -0.09
CA ARG A 92 13.83 12.39 0.33
C ARG A 92 14.40 12.65 1.72
N ARG A 93 14.34 13.89 2.21
CA ARG A 93 14.92 14.29 3.51
C ARG A 93 13.86 14.22 4.60
N ALA A 94 14.26 13.78 5.80
CA ALA A 94 13.40 13.77 6.99
C ALA A 94 13.13 15.17 7.56
N LYS A 95 13.98 16.16 7.27
CA LYS A 95 13.78 17.56 7.64
C LYS A 95 14.08 18.46 6.45
N LEU A 96 13.15 19.35 6.11
CA LEU A 96 13.19 20.20 4.91
C LEU A 96 13.64 21.62 5.23
N TYR A 97 14.61 21.79 6.15
CA TYR A 97 15.10 23.12 6.54
C TYR A 97 15.69 23.91 5.38
N TYR A 98 16.17 23.23 4.33
CA TYR A 98 16.60 23.87 3.09
C TYR A 98 15.51 24.72 2.41
N LEU A 99 14.22 24.54 2.75
CA LEU A 99 13.12 25.36 2.24
C LEU A 99 13.10 26.77 2.86
N ARG A 100 13.91 27.04 3.88
CA ARG A 100 14.09 28.38 4.47
C ARG A 100 14.84 29.31 3.54
N ASP A 101 15.87 28.78 2.88
CA ASP A 101 16.78 29.53 2.02
C ASP A 101 16.29 29.61 0.57
N ARG A 102 15.16 28.97 0.26
CA ARG A 102 14.57 28.99 -1.08
C ARG A 102 13.54 30.10 -1.20
N VAL A 103 13.46 30.68 -2.40
CA VAL A 103 12.54 31.76 -2.74
C VAL A 103 11.72 31.39 -3.98
N GLY A 104 10.51 31.94 -4.08
CA GLY A 104 9.65 31.79 -5.26
C GLY A 104 9.30 30.34 -5.56
N LYS A 105 9.42 29.94 -6.84
CA LYS A 105 9.03 28.60 -7.32
C LYS A 105 9.88 27.47 -6.71
N ALA A 106 11.11 27.75 -6.27
CA ALA A 106 12.02 26.75 -5.71
C ALA A 106 11.56 26.20 -4.34
N THR A 107 10.68 26.92 -3.66
CA THR A 107 10.07 26.51 -2.37
C THR A 107 9.03 25.41 -2.54
N LYS A 108 8.49 25.22 -3.75
CA LYS A 108 7.46 24.22 -4.00
C LYS A 108 8.06 22.82 -3.96
N VAL A 109 7.52 21.99 -3.06
CA VAL A 109 7.79 20.55 -3.02
C VAL A 109 7.11 19.88 -4.21
N LYS A 110 7.79 18.91 -4.84
CA LYS A 110 7.20 18.12 -5.93
C LYS A 110 6.04 17.29 -5.40
N GLU A 111 4.96 17.19 -6.15
CA GLU A 111 3.81 16.38 -5.75
C GLU A 111 4.11 14.88 -5.86
N LEU A 112 3.64 14.11 -4.88
CA LEU A 112 3.63 12.67 -4.97
C LEU A 112 2.40 12.25 -5.76
N ILE A 113 2.61 11.90 -7.03
CA ILE A 113 1.57 11.30 -7.85
C ILE A 113 1.50 9.83 -7.46
N GLU A 114 0.54 9.49 -6.61
CA GLU A 114 0.20 8.10 -6.34
C GLU A 114 -0.41 7.52 -7.61
N ALA A 115 0.24 6.50 -8.17
CA ALA A 115 -0.31 5.78 -9.31
C ALA A 115 -1.59 5.08 -8.83
N ARG A 116 -2.75 5.66 -9.14
CA ARG A 116 -4.11 5.17 -8.82
C ARG A 116 -4.15 3.65 -8.64
N GLU A 117 -4.15 3.19 -7.39
CA GLU A 117 -4.05 1.76 -7.05
C GLU A 117 -5.27 0.94 -7.47
N GLU A 118 -6.39 1.60 -7.78
CA GLU A 118 -7.62 0.97 -8.25
C GLU A 118 -7.43 0.19 -9.56
N GLY A 119 -6.47 0.59 -10.41
CA GLY A 119 -6.17 -0.07 -11.68
C GLY A 119 -5.12 -1.18 -11.58
N SER A 120 -4.13 -1.04 -10.69
CA SER A 120 -2.96 -1.93 -10.61
C SER A 120 -3.28 -3.26 -9.92
N THR A 121 -4.12 -3.23 -8.88
CA THR A 121 -4.58 -4.41 -8.14
C THR A 121 -5.52 -5.27 -9.00
N ARG A 122 -6.46 -4.67 -9.74
CA ARG A 122 -7.29 -5.38 -10.73
C ARG A 122 -6.45 -6.00 -11.85
N LYS A 123 -5.43 -5.30 -12.36
CA LYS A 123 -4.54 -5.82 -13.42
C LYS A 123 -3.64 -6.95 -12.93
N ARG A 124 -3.07 -6.86 -11.70
CA ARG A 124 -2.33 -7.97 -11.05
C ARG A 124 -3.21 -9.17 -10.75
N ARG A 125 -4.43 -8.97 -10.21
CA ARG A 125 -5.39 -10.05 -9.95
C ARG A 125 -5.86 -10.73 -11.24
N LYS A 126 -6.20 -9.97 -12.30
CA LYS A 126 -6.55 -10.52 -13.62
C LYS A 126 -5.40 -11.32 -14.23
N ARG A 127 -4.17 -10.80 -14.20
CA ARG A 127 -2.97 -11.51 -14.71
C ARG A 127 -2.66 -12.78 -13.92
N GLY A 128 -2.82 -12.77 -12.59
CA GLY A 128 -2.65 -13.97 -11.76
C GLY A 128 -3.73 -15.02 -12.02
N ALA A 129 -4.98 -14.61 -12.20
CA ALA A 129 -6.10 -15.50 -12.52
C ALA A 129 -5.96 -16.14 -13.90
N THR A 130 -5.58 -15.38 -14.93
CA THR A 130 -5.37 -15.92 -16.29
C THR A 130 -4.18 -16.88 -16.34
N ALA A 131 -3.07 -16.57 -15.65
CA ALA A 131 -1.93 -17.47 -15.55
C ALA A 131 -2.29 -18.80 -14.85
N ARG A 132 -3.10 -18.73 -13.78
CA ARG A 132 -3.56 -19.93 -13.06
C ARG A 132 -4.52 -20.79 -13.92
N LEU A 133 -5.44 -20.16 -14.64
CA LEU A 133 -6.37 -20.86 -15.54
C LEU A 133 -5.63 -21.56 -16.68
N ASN A 134 -4.63 -20.90 -17.27
CA ASN A 134 -3.82 -21.47 -18.35
C ASN A 134 -2.95 -22.63 -17.85
N ARG A 135 -2.41 -22.55 -16.63
CA ARG A 135 -1.67 -23.67 -16.01
C ARG A 135 -2.56 -24.88 -15.76
N LEU A 136 -3.76 -24.68 -15.19
CA LEU A 136 -4.73 -25.75 -14.95
C LEU A 136 -5.23 -26.41 -16.25
N LYS A 137 -5.46 -25.61 -17.31
CA LYS A 137 -5.80 -26.14 -18.64
C LYS A 137 -4.64 -26.91 -19.28
N GLY A 138 -3.40 -26.47 -19.09
CA GLY A 138 -2.21 -27.18 -19.59
C GLY A 138 -1.94 -28.50 -18.86
N GLU A 139 -2.24 -28.58 -17.56
CA GLU A 139 -2.12 -29.81 -16.78
C GLU A 139 -3.22 -30.82 -17.13
N SER A 140 -4.45 -30.37 -17.38
CA SER A 140 -5.55 -31.25 -17.77
C SER A 140 -5.37 -31.83 -19.18
N THR A 141 -4.85 -31.07 -20.14
CA THR A 141 -4.54 -31.58 -21.49
C THR A 141 -3.40 -32.61 -21.46
N LYS A 142 -2.34 -32.39 -20.66
CA LYS A 142 -1.28 -33.38 -20.44
C LYS A 142 -1.79 -34.67 -19.81
N LYS A 143 -2.70 -34.56 -18.83
CA LYS A 143 -3.29 -35.72 -18.14
C LYS A 143 -4.27 -36.49 -19.04
N ALA A 144 -4.97 -35.81 -19.94
CA ALA A 144 -5.81 -36.43 -20.95
C ALA A 144 -4.99 -37.15 -22.03
N ALA A 145 -3.88 -36.55 -22.48
CA ALA A 145 -2.96 -37.15 -23.44
C ALA A 145 -2.36 -38.46 -22.90
N SER A 146 -1.84 -38.47 -21.66
CA SER A 146 -1.27 -39.68 -21.04
C SER A 146 -2.30 -40.79 -20.82
N LYS A 147 -3.55 -40.45 -20.43
CA LYS A 147 -4.66 -41.42 -20.35
C LYS A 147 -5.01 -42.01 -21.71
N SER A 148 -4.94 -41.21 -22.78
CA SER A 148 -5.25 -41.67 -24.14
C SER A 148 -4.19 -42.63 -24.69
N GLU A 149 -2.90 -42.37 -24.40
CA GLU A 149 -1.78 -43.24 -24.77
C GLU A 149 -1.82 -44.56 -24.01
N ALA A 150 -2.05 -44.52 -22.69
CA ALA A 150 -2.21 -45.73 -21.88
C ALA A 150 -3.38 -46.60 -22.35
N ARG A 151 -4.50 -45.98 -22.78
CA ARG A 151 -5.66 -46.70 -23.34
C ARG A 151 -5.34 -47.36 -24.70
N LYS A 152 -4.55 -46.69 -25.56
CA LYS A 152 -4.08 -47.26 -26.83
C LYS A 152 -3.14 -48.44 -26.59
N GLU A 153 -2.22 -48.32 -25.63
CA GLU A 153 -1.27 -49.39 -25.31
C GLU A 153 -1.97 -50.62 -24.71
N ARG A 154 -2.93 -50.42 -23.80
CA ARG A 154 -3.74 -51.50 -23.22
C ARG A 154 -4.58 -52.23 -24.28
N LYS A 155 -5.13 -51.51 -25.28
CA LYS A 155 -5.82 -52.11 -26.43
C LYS A 155 -4.86 -52.94 -27.31
N LYS A 156 -3.64 -52.46 -27.57
CA LYS A 156 -2.61 -53.23 -28.30
C LYS A 156 -2.22 -54.51 -27.55
N ARG A 157 -1.99 -54.44 -26.24
CA ARG A 157 -1.68 -55.62 -25.40
C ARG A 157 -2.80 -56.66 -25.41
N LYS A 158 -4.07 -56.24 -25.27
CA LYS A 158 -5.22 -57.16 -25.36
C LYS A 158 -5.33 -57.83 -26.74
N LYS A 159 -5.14 -57.09 -27.84
CA LYS A 159 -5.13 -57.69 -29.18
C LYS A 159 -3.99 -58.70 -29.37
N LYS A 160 -2.79 -58.40 -28.84
CA LYS A 160 -1.63 -59.31 -28.90
C LYS A 160 -1.88 -60.59 -28.08
N ALA A 161 -2.48 -60.47 -26.90
CA ALA A 161 -2.87 -61.62 -26.06
C ALA A 161 -3.94 -62.50 -26.73
N ALA A 162 -4.97 -61.89 -27.35
CA ALA A 162 -5.99 -62.64 -28.09
C ALA A 162 -5.40 -63.38 -29.31
N LYS A 163 -4.45 -62.76 -30.03
CA LYS A 163 -3.74 -63.41 -31.13
C LYS A 163 -2.88 -64.59 -30.67
N ASN A 164 -2.23 -64.48 -29.51
CA ASN A 164 -1.46 -65.59 -28.92
C ASN A 164 -2.35 -66.73 -28.43
N LYS A 165 -3.48 -66.41 -27.79
CA LYS A 165 -4.44 -67.42 -27.32
C LYS A 165 -5.02 -68.22 -28.49
N LYS A 166 -5.38 -67.51 -29.58
CA LYS A 166 -5.85 -68.15 -30.83
C LYS A 166 -4.75 -68.99 -31.51
N LYS A 167 -3.47 -68.61 -31.39
CA LYS A 167 -2.34 -69.42 -31.86
C LYS A 167 -2.13 -70.68 -31.01
N GLN A 168 -2.33 -70.61 -29.70
CA GLN A 168 -2.21 -71.77 -28.80
C GLN A 168 -3.36 -72.76 -29.00
N GLU A 169 -4.61 -72.28 -29.14
CA GLU A 169 -5.78 -73.14 -29.41
C GLU A 169 -5.67 -73.91 -30.74
N VAL A 170 -5.03 -73.32 -31.76
CA VAL A 170 -4.77 -74.01 -33.04
C VAL A 170 -3.64 -75.04 -32.92
N ALA A 171 -2.69 -74.84 -32.01
CA ALA A 171 -1.59 -75.78 -31.78
C ALA A 171 -2.01 -77.01 -30.94
N THR A 172 -3.00 -76.88 -30.06
CA THR A 172 -3.56 -78.01 -29.30
C THR A 172 -4.62 -78.81 -30.08
N ALA A 173 -5.06 -78.36 -31.25
CA ALA A 173 -6.02 -79.07 -32.10
C ALA A 173 -5.37 -79.93 -33.20
N GLN A 174 -4.04 -79.98 -33.27
CA GLN A 174 -3.26 -80.80 -34.22
C GLN A 174 -2.28 -81.77 -33.53
N GLY A 175 -2.48 -82.04 -32.24
CA GLY A 175 -1.89 -83.17 -31.51
C GLY A 175 -3.01 -84.06 -30.99
#